data_AF-A0A1F8WLG2-F1
#
_entry.id   AF-A0A1F8WLG2-F1
#
_cell.length_a   1.000
_cell.length_b   1.000
_cell.length_c   1.000
_cell.angle_alpha   90.00
_cell.angle_beta   90.00
_cell.angle_gamma   90.00
#
_symmetry.space_group_name_H-M   'P 1'
#
loop_
_entity.id
_entity.type
_entity.pdbx_description
1 polymer ?
#
loop_
_entity_poly.entity_id
_entity_poly.type
_entity_poly.pdbx_seq_one_letter_code
_entity_poly.pdbx_strand_id
1 'polypeptide(L)'
;MKNSDKFKSVICNAYFRPIFYLFEKLLEKSIQKSPALSGPIENPFAASIVVLLVVCLESFLTSLKSKGKIYERIQKQYSKFKNTEKLKEIFVLRDLIVHNHIWDIEFNQENMALISVQLEEGFGDPKFKECIDRQTKKTKLLGLHIIPTSVDRDDACIVLKTVIQSLLFLEEKSKRKLVYISDQHYCFRGKLKTINTIMQEIIV
;
A
#
# COMPACT_ATOMS: atom_id res chain seq x y z
N MET A 1 -21.88 -13.02 40.27
CA MET A 1 -21.55 -12.02 39.21
C MET A 1 -21.17 -12.78 37.94
N LYS A 2 -21.82 -12.51 36.80
CA LYS A 2 -21.39 -13.06 35.50
C LYS A 2 -20.17 -12.28 35.04
N ASN A 3 -18.97 -12.89 35.13
CA ASN A 3 -17.81 -12.42 34.39
C ASN A 3 -18.08 -12.64 32.91
N SER A 4 -18.53 -11.60 32.20
CA SER A 4 -18.62 -11.63 30.75
C SER A 4 -17.31 -11.11 30.17
N ASP A 5 -16.48 -12.01 29.65
CA ASP A 5 -15.30 -11.60 28.90
C ASP A 5 -15.73 -11.06 27.53
N LYS A 6 -15.21 -9.88 27.17
CA LYS A 6 -15.49 -9.23 25.89
C LYS A 6 -14.26 -9.36 25.00
N PHE A 7 -14.41 -10.05 23.88
CA PHE A 7 -13.40 -10.13 22.82
C PHE A 7 -13.75 -9.20 21.65
N LYS A 8 -12.74 -8.63 20.99
CA LYS A 8 -12.89 -7.88 19.74
C LYS A 8 -12.16 -8.62 18.63
N SER A 9 -12.88 -9.01 17.59
CA SER A 9 -12.27 -9.59 16.39
C SER A 9 -11.72 -8.49 15.49
N VAL A 10 -10.43 -8.57 15.15
CA VAL A 10 -9.75 -7.68 14.21
C VAL A 10 -8.90 -8.52 13.27
N ILE A 11 -9.19 -8.46 11.97
CA ILE A 11 -8.58 -9.32 10.95
C ILE A 11 -7.19 -8.83 10.50
N CYS A 12 -6.80 -7.60 10.84
CA CYS A 12 -5.54 -6.93 10.47
C CYS A 12 -4.32 -7.88 10.41
N ASN A 13 -4.05 -8.64 11.47
CA ASN A 13 -2.87 -9.51 11.55
C ASN A 13 -2.90 -10.67 10.55
N ALA A 14 -4.08 -11.12 10.14
CA ALA A 14 -4.23 -12.22 9.19
C ALA A 14 -3.75 -11.85 7.77
N TYR A 15 -3.75 -10.55 7.42
CA TYR A 15 -3.31 -10.09 6.10
C TYR A 15 -1.80 -10.18 5.88
N PHE A 16 -0.99 -10.17 6.94
CA PHE A 16 0.47 -10.20 6.78
C PHE A 16 0.98 -11.50 6.13
N ARG A 17 0.34 -12.64 6.43
CA ARG A 17 0.74 -13.92 5.82
C ARG A 17 0.60 -13.91 4.29
N PRO A 18 -0.57 -13.59 3.69
CA PRO A 18 -0.67 -13.48 2.24
C PRO A 18 0.19 -12.35 1.66
N ILE A 19 0.33 -11.20 2.34
CA ILE A 19 1.21 -10.11 1.89
C ILE A 19 2.66 -10.60 1.74
N PHE A 20 3.21 -11.25 2.77
CA PHE A 20 4.59 -11.71 2.75
C PHE A 20 4.80 -12.86 1.75
N TYR A 21 3.83 -13.76 1.62
CA TYR A 21 3.86 -14.78 0.57
C TYR A 21 3.92 -14.17 -0.84
N LEU A 22 3.10 -13.14 -1.12
CA LEU A 22 3.14 -12.45 -2.40
C LEU A 22 4.47 -11.70 -2.61
N PHE A 23 5.05 -11.12 -1.56
CA PHE A 23 6.38 -10.51 -1.64
C PHE A 23 7.46 -11.53 -1.96
N GLU A 24 7.46 -12.71 -1.36
CA GLU A 24 8.40 -13.78 -1.73
C GLU A 24 8.30 -14.09 -3.22
N LYS A 25 7.06 -14.25 -3.72
CA LYS A 25 6.82 -14.53 -5.14
C LYS A 25 7.20 -13.40 -6.05
N LEU A 26 6.99 -12.15 -5.65
CA LEU A 26 7.41 -10.98 -6.38
C LEU A 26 8.94 -10.87 -6.46
N LEU A 27 9.64 -11.13 -5.35
CA LEU A 27 11.10 -11.03 -5.25
C LEU A 27 11.84 -12.17 -5.96
N GLU A 28 11.21 -13.34 -6.14
CA GLU A 28 11.74 -14.46 -6.93
C GLU A 28 11.81 -14.16 -8.44
N LYS A 29 11.12 -13.13 -8.95
CA LYS A 29 11.03 -12.85 -10.39
C LYS A 29 12.12 -11.90 -10.88
N SER A 30 12.52 -12.07 -12.13
CA SER A 30 13.35 -11.10 -12.85
C SER A 30 12.55 -9.81 -13.10
N ILE A 31 13.20 -8.66 -12.88
CA ILE A 31 12.60 -7.34 -13.15
C ILE A 31 12.50 -7.17 -14.68
N GLN A 32 11.29 -6.92 -15.19
CA GLN A 32 11.08 -6.51 -16.57
C GLN A 32 10.70 -5.04 -16.58
N LYS A 33 11.66 -4.16 -16.88
CA LYS A 33 11.39 -2.72 -16.97
C LYS A 33 10.85 -2.36 -18.34
N SER A 34 9.62 -1.87 -18.40
CA SER A 34 9.11 -1.08 -19.53
C SER A 34 8.59 0.26 -18.99
N PRO A 35 8.77 1.38 -19.73
CA PRO A 35 8.38 2.71 -19.26
C PRO A 35 6.88 2.87 -18.97
N ALA A 36 6.04 2.08 -19.64
CA ALA A 36 4.58 2.19 -19.54
C ALA A 36 3.91 0.97 -18.91
N LEU A 37 4.62 -0.15 -18.80
CA LEU A 37 4.05 -1.41 -18.33
C LEU A 37 5.04 -2.10 -17.40
N SER A 38 4.57 -2.43 -16.20
CA SER A 38 5.22 -3.46 -15.41
C SER A 38 4.93 -4.79 -16.11
N GLY A 39 5.93 -5.67 -16.17
CA GLY A 39 5.78 -6.95 -16.86
C GLY A 39 4.53 -7.72 -16.40
N PRO A 40 3.92 -8.56 -17.26
CA PRO A 40 2.65 -9.24 -16.98
C PRO A 40 2.70 -10.16 -15.74
N ILE A 41 3.90 -10.47 -15.26
CA ILE A 41 4.13 -11.23 -14.03
C ILE A 41 4.24 -10.29 -12.82
N GLU A 42 4.95 -9.16 -12.94
CA GLU A 42 5.26 -8.26 -11.83
C GLU A 42 4.05 -7.45 -11.37
N ASN A 43 3.32 -6.86 -12.32
CA ASN A 43 2.20 -5.97 -12.04
C ASN A 43 1.12 -6.63 -11.16
N PRO A 44 0.63 -7.84 -11.45
CA PRO A 44 -0.44 -8.44 -10.65
C PRO A 44 -0.04 -8.69 -9.19
N PHE A 45 1.22 -9.09 -8.94
CA PHE A 45 1.72 -9.26 -7.58
C PHE A 45 1.82 -7.92 -6.86
N ALA A 46 2.43 -6.91 -7.49
CA ALA A 46 2.60 -5.58 -6.91
C ALA A 46 1.24 -4.94 -6.57
N ALA A 47 0.32 -4.91 -7.53
CA ALA A 47 -1.03 -4.37 -7.33
C ALA A 47 -1.79 -5.10 -6.21
N SER A 48 -1.72 -6.45 -6.16
CA SER A 48 -2.36 -7.25 -5.10
C SER A 48 -1.79 -6.94 -3.72
N ILE A 49 -0.47 -6.82 -3.62
CA ILE A 49 0.23 -6.45 -2.38
C ILE A 49 -0.24 -5.07 -1.90
N VAL A 50 -0.28 -4.08 -2.79
CA VAL A 50 -0.74 -2.72 -2.45
C VAL A 50 -2.17 -2.76 -1.89
N VAL A 51 -3.10 -3.45 -2.56
CA VAL A 51 -4.48 -3.56 -2.10
C VAL A 51 -4.55 -4.21 -0.71
N LEU A 52 -3.88 -5.35 -0.51
CA LEU A 52 -3.88 -6.04 0.78
C LEU A 52 -3.26 -5.21 1.91
N LEU A 53 -2.21 -4.44 1.63
CA LEU A 53 -1.59 -3.54 2.61
C LEU A 53 -2.54 -2.42 3.02
N VAL A 54 -3.26 -1.82 2.07
CA VAL A 54 -4.26 -0.78 2.38
C VAL A 54 -5.42 -1.37 3.19
N VAL A 55 -5.95 -2.53 2.79
CA VAL A 55 -7.02 -3.21 3.54
C VAL A 55 -6.56 -3.57 4.97
N CYS A 56 -5.30 -4.00 5.14
CA CYS A 56 -4.71 -4.23 6.45
C CYS A 56 -4.72 -2.96 7.31
N LEU A 57 -4.26 -1.84 6.75
CA LEU A 57 -4.27 -0.54 7.42
C LEU A 57 -5.70 -0.08 7.78
N GLU A 58 -6.66 -0.20 6.87
CA GLU A 58 -8.07 0.15 7.10
C GLU A 58 -8.69 -0.70 8.21
N SER A 59 -8.38 -1.99 8.25
CA SER A 59 -8.80 -2.91 9.31
C SER A 59 -8.26 -2.47 10.67
N PHE A 60 -6.98 -2.12 10.75
CA PHE A 60 -6.37 -1.58 11.98
C PHE A 60 -7.10 -0.31 12.43
N LEU A 61 -7.28 0.65 11.52
CA LEU A 61 -7.84 1.96 11.85
C LEU A 61 -9.30 1.88 12.27
N THR A 62 -10.07 0.96 11.70
CA THR A 62 -11.45 0.70 12.11
C THR A 62 -11.52 0.23 13.57
N SER A 63 -10.51 -0.52 14.05
CA SER A 63 -10.44 -0.95 15.45
C SER A 63 -10.28 0.20 16.45
N LEU A 64 -9.80 1.36 16.00
CA LEU A 64 -9.61 2.57 16.82
C LEU A 64 -10.92 3.33 17.13
N LYS A 65 -12.08 2.90 16.58
CA LYS A 65 -13.43 3.44 16.86
C LYS A 65 -13.59 4.96 16.68
N SER A 66 -12.87 5.58 15.76
CA SER A 66 -13.03 7.00 15.41
C SER A 66 -14.03 7.17 14.24
N LYS A 67 -14.76 8.29 14.17
CA LYS A 67 -15.66 8.67 13.06
C LYS A 67 -14.93 9.62 12.08
N GLY A 68 -15.28 9.63 10.77
CA GLY A 68 -14.70 10.54 9.74
C GLY A 68 -13.90 9.86 8.61
N LYS A 69 -13.09 10.57 7.81
CA LYS A 69 -12.15 9.93 6.86
C LYS A 69 -10.87 9.47 7.58
N ILE A 70 -10.24 8.39 7.10
CA ILE A 70 -9.10 7.75 7.75
C ILE A 70 -7.93 8.71 8.04
N TYR A 71 -7.46 9.44 7.04
CA TYR A 71 -6.30 10.32 7.18
C TYR A 71 -6.60 11.53 8.08
N GLU A 72 -7.80 12.11 7.98
CA GLU A 72 -8.27 13.18 8.87
C GLU A 72 -8.33 12.72 10.33
N ARG A 73 -8.74 11.47 10.58
CA ARG A 73 -8.77 10.88 11.93
C ARG A 73 -7.37 10.78 12.52
N ILE A 74 -6.42 10.23 11.75
CA ILE A 74 -5.03 10.06 12.22
C ILE A 74 -4.41 11.42 12.50
N GLN A 75 -4.58 12.40 11.61
CA GLN A 75 -4.03 13.75 11.79
C GLN A 75 -4.63 14.48 13.00
N LYS A 76 -5.96 14.38 13.19
CA LYS A 76 -6.65 14.98 14.36
C LYS A 76 -6.22 14.33 15.67
N GLN A 77 -6.08 13.01 15.70
CA GLN A 77 -5.77 12.25 16.92
C GLN A 77 -4.28 12.25 17.25
N TYR A 78 -3.42 12.33 16.23
CA TYR A 78 -1.97 12.19 16.35
C TYR A 78 -1.27 13.31 15.58
N SER A 79 -1.20 14.51 16.17
CA SER A 79 -0.54 15.68 15.56
C SER A 79 0.93 15.46 15.17
N LYS A 80 1.60 14.46 15.76
CA LYS A 80 2.98 14.06 15.44
C LYS A 80 3.09 13.02 14.31
N PHE A 81 1.98 12.57 13.72
CA PHE A 81 2.00 11.57 12.67
C PHE A 81 2.46 12.18 11.34
N LYS A 82 3.71 11.89 10.97
CA LYS A 82 4.37 12.48 9.80
C LYS A 82 3.96 11.85 8.46
N ASN A 83 3.23 10.73 8.49
CA ASN A 83 2.91 9.96 7.29
C ASN A 83 1.51 10.25 6.72
N THR A 84 0.76 11.24 7.22
CA THR A 84 -0.61 11.53 6.76
C THR A 84 -0.69 11.73 5.24
N GLU A 85 0.12 12.62 4.68
CA GLU A 85 0.11 12.91 3.24
C GLU A 85 0.60 11.73 2.40
N LYS A 86 1.57 10.95 2.92
CA LYS A 86 2.03 9.71 2.29
C LYS A 86 0.91 8.67 2.24
N LEU A 87 0.16 8.50 3.33
CA LEU A 87 -1.00 7.60 3.34
C LEU A 87 -2.06 8.07 2.35
N LYS A 88 -2.29 9.38 2.21
CA LYS A 88 -3.23 9.92 1.22
C LYS A 88 -2.88 9.48 -0.21
N GLU A 89 -1.61 9.54 -0.60
CA GLU A 89 -1.14 9.03 -1.89
C GLU A 89 -1.34 7.51 -2.05
N ILE A 90 -1.12 6.74 -0.99
CA ILE A 90 -1.36 5.29 -0.99
C ILE A 90 -2.87 4.97 -1.17
N PHE A 91 -3.76 5.75 -0.55
CA PHE A 91 -5.20 5.62 -0.78
C PHE A 91 -5.60 5.98 -2.21
N VAL A 92 -4.96 6.99 -2.81
CA VAL A 92 -5.16 7.30 -4.23
C VAL A 92 -4.69 6.13 -5.10
N LEU A 93 -3.51 5.54 -4.83
CA LEU A 93 -3.02 4.36 -5.55
C LEU A 93 -3.98 3.17 -5.44
N ARG A 94 -4.50 2.89 -4.25
CA ARG A 94 -5.49 1.84 -4.06
C ARG A 94 -6.76 2.09 -4.90
N ASP A 95 -7.25 3.33 -4.91
CA ASP A 95 -8.46 3.66 -5.68
C ASP A 95 -8.23 3.50 -7.18
N LEU A 96 -7.04 3.88 -7.66
CA LEU A 96 -6.63 3.67 -9.06
C LEU A 96 -6.67 2.20 -9.46
N ILE A 97 -6.14 1.31 -8.62
CA ILE A 97 -6.09 -0.13 -8.85
C ILE A 97 -7.48 -0.75 -8.74
N VAL A 98 -8.22 -0.47 -7.66
CA VAL A 98 -9.50 -1.14 -7.35
C VAL A 98 -10.64 -0.66 -8.24
N HIS A 99 -10.67 0.62 -8.61
CA HIS A 99 -11.68 1.17 -9.50
C HIS A 99 -11.25 1.16 -10.97
N ASN A 100 -10.08 0.60 -11.27
CA ASN A 100 -9.53 0.47 -12.61
C ASN A 100 -9.64 1.79 -13.39
N HIS A 101 -9.00 2.85 -12.90
CA HIS A 101 -8.98 4.11 -13.64
C HIS A 101 -8.34 3.87 -15.01
N ILE A 102 -9.11 4.10 -16.07
CA ILE A 102 -8.70 3.74 -17.42
C ILE A 102 -7.80 4.84 -17.99
N TRP A 103 -6.73 4.39 -18.64
CA TRP A 103 -5.75 5.25 -19.29
C TRP A 103 -5.60 4.85 -20.75
N ASP A 104 -5.66 5.83 -21.63
CA ASP A 104 -5.27 5.68 -23.02
C ASP A 104 -3.75 5.82 -23.10
N ILE A 105 -3.08 4.78 -23.60
CA ILE A 105 -1.62 4.69 -23.69
C ILE A 105 -1.25 4.40 -25.13
N GLU A 106 -0.49 5.30 -25.73
CA GLU A 106 0.07 5.14 -27.07
C GLU A 106 1.57 4.87 -26.96
N PHE A 107 2.05 3.86 -27.68
CA PHE A 107 3.46 3.51 -27.74
C PHE A 107 3.89 3.21 -29.18
N ASN A 108 5.16 3.47 -29.46
CA ASN A 108 5.79 3.10 -30.71
C ASN A 108 6.01 1.58 -30.71
N GLN A 109 5.46 0.87 -31.69
CA GLN A 109 5.52 -0.60 -31.76
C GLN A 109 6.93 -1.14 -32.01
N GLU A 110 7.81 -0.37 -32.65
CA GLU A 110 9.15 -0.81 -33.03
C GLU A 110 10.12 -0.82 -31.85
N ASN A 111 10.01 0.17 -30.96
CA ASN A 111 10.93 0.35 -29.84
C ASN A 111 10.25 0.38 -28.46
N MET A 112 8.93 0.17 -28.40
CA MET A 112 8.10 0.22 -27.20
C MET A 112 8.19 1.56 -26.43
N ALA A 113 8.62 2.64 -27.09
CA ALA A 113 8.70 3.96 -26.48
C ALA A 113 7.30 4.55 -26.30
N LEU A 114 7.07 5.15 -25.13
CA LEU A 114 5.82 5.84 -24.81
C LEU A 114 5.67 7.11 -25.66
N ILE A 115 4.55 7.22 -26.38
CA ILE A 115 4.19 8.38 -27.21
C ILE A 115 3.28 9.32 -26.41
N SER A 116 2.17 8.79 -25.89
CA SER A 116 1.17 9.57 -25.15
C SER A 116 0.51 8.74 -24.04
N VAL A 117 0.09 9.44 -22.98
CA VAL A 117 -0.66 8.86 -21.85
C VAL A 117 -1.71 9.86 -21.39
N GLN A 118 -2.97 9.47 -21.47
CA GLN A 118 -4.12 10.28 -21.06
C GLN A 118 -5.04 9.49 -20.15
N LEU A 119 -5.50 10.14 -19.07
CA LEU A 119 -6.54 9.58 -18.21
C LEU A 119 -7.88 9.78 -18.92
N GLU A 120 -8.68 8.72 -19.02
CA GLU A 120 -10.00 8.78 -19.65
C GLU A 120 -10.92 9.76 -18.90
N GLU A 121 -11.84 10.39 -19.65
CA GLU A 121 -12.79 11.33 -19.07
C GLU A 121 -13.68 10.65 -18.02
N GLY A 122 -13.99 11.37 -16.94
CA GLY A 122 -14.76 10.83 -15.80
C GLY A 122 -13.92 10.26 -14.66
N PHE A 123 -12.61 10.07 -14.87
CA PHE A 123 -11.69 9.69 -13.80
C PHE A 123 -10.92 10.89 -13.20
N GLY A 124 -10.42 10.73 -11.97
CA GLY A 124 -9.55 11.72 -11.31
C GLY A 124 -10.31 12.74 -10.46
N ASP A 125 -10.74 12.29 -9.28
CA ASP A 125 -11.36 13.14 -8.25
C ASP A 125 -10.41 14.25 -7.74
N PRO A 126 -10.90 15.24 -6.96
CA PRO A 126 -10.03 16.30 -6.43
C PRO A 126 -8.85 15.76 -5.61
N LYS A 127 -9.06 14.68 -4.84
CA LYS A 127 -8.04 14.01 -4.04
C LYS A 127 -6.91 13.46 -4.92
N PHE A 128 -7.24 12.81 -6.02
CA PHE A 128 -6.31 12.33 -7.03
C PHE A 128 -5.49 13.49 -7.62
N LYS A 129 -6.15 14.59 -8.01
CA LYS A 129 -5.49 15.77 -8.60
C LYS A 129 -4.50 16.44 -7.63
N GLU A 130 -4.81 16.45 -6.33
CA GLU A 130 -3.94 17.00 -5.30
C GLU A 130 -2.64 16.20 -5.10
N CYS A 131 -2.71 14.87 -5.24
CA CYS A 131 -1.62 13.95 -4.95
C CYS A 131 -0.65 13.68 -6.11
N ILE A 132 -0.96 14.15 -7.32
CA ILE A 132 -0.28 13.69 -8.54
C ILE A 132 0.53 14.77 -9.22
N ASP A 133 1.74 14.41 -9.61
CA ASP A 133 2.55 15.15 -10.56
C ASP A 133 2.21 14.71 -11.99
N ARG A 134 1.63 15.64 -12.75
CA ARG A 134 1.17 15.39 -14.12
C ARG A 134 2.30 15.24 -15.12
N GLN A 135 3.49 15.77 -14.80
CA GLN A 135 4.66 15.69 -15.67
C GLN A 135 5.30 14.31 -15.54
N THR A 136 5.55 13.87 -14.31
CA THR A 136 6.22 12.59 -14.03
C THR A 136 5.27 11.39 -14.05
N LYS A 137 3.95 11.60 -14.10
CA LYS A 137 2.92 10.56 -13.96
C LYS A 137 3.10 9.72 -12.70
N LYS A 138 3.52 10.38 -11.62
CA LYS A 138 3.77 9.78 -10.31
C LYS A 138 3.07 10.57 -9.21
N THR A 139 2.93 9.97 -8.04
CA THR A 139 2.51 10.71 -6.86
C THR A 139 3.63 11.65 -6.38
N LYS A 140 3.28 12.80 -5.81
CA LYS A 140 4.23 13.89 -5.53
C LYS A 140 5.25 13.57 -4.44
N LEU A 141 4.85 12.85 -3.39
CA LEU A 141 5.66 12.61 -2.20
C LEU A 141 6.35 11.25 -2.20
N LEU A 142 5.64 10.22 -2.66
CA LEU A 142 6.14 8.84 -2.68
C LEU A 142 6.69 8.42 -4.04
N GLY A 143 6.39 9.17 -5.11
CA GLY A 143 6.85 8.81 -6.46
C GLY A 143 6.20 7.55 -7.03
N LEU A 144 4.99 7.20 -6.55
CA LEU A 144 4.29 5.97 -6.94
C LEU A 144 3.71 6.10 -8.34
N HIS A 145 3.75 5.04 -9.13
CA HIS A 145 3.10 5.03 -10.45
C HIS A 145 1.58 5.22 -10.33
N ILE A 146 1.01 6.07 -11.19
CA ILE A 146 -0.45 6.37 -11.19
C ILE A 146 -1.22 5.61 -12.27
N ILE A 147 -0.50 4.98 -13.20
CA ILE A 147 -1.07 4.12 -14.24
C ILE A 147 -1.13 2.70 -13.65
N PRO A 148 -2.31 2.09 -13.49
CA PRO A 148 -2.44 0.81 -12.79
C PRO A 148 -1.54 -0.31 -13.33
N THR A 149 -1.34 -0.35 -14.66
CA THR A 149 -0.48 -1.34 -15.34
C THR A 149 1.02 -1.08 -15.19
N SER A 150 1.42 0.10 -14.73
CA SER A 150 2.82 0.45 -14.42
C SER A 150 3.16 0.24 -12.95
N VAL A 151 2.22 -0.19 -12.10
CA VAL A 151 2.51 -0.48 -10.69
C VAL A 151 3.51 -1.63 -10.59
N ASP A 152 4.63 -1.41 -9.92
CA ASP A 152 5.78 -2.31 -9.90
C ASP A 152 6.22 -2.73 -8.48
N ARG A 153 7.33 -3.46 -8.41
CA ARG A 153 7.94 -3.88 -7.15
C ARG A 153 8.35 -2.72 -6.27
N ASP A 154 8.88 -1.64 -6.85
CA ASP A 154 9.34 -0.48 -6.09
C ASP A 154 8.15 0.21 -5.42
N ASP A 155 7.02 0.35 -6.13
CA ASP A 155 5.76 0.84 -5.57
C ASP A 155 5.32 -0.03 -4.38
N ALA A 156 5.28 -1.35 -4.57
CA ALA A 156 4.90 -2.28 -3.51
C ALA A 156 5.80 -2.16 -2.27
N CYS A 157 7.12 -2.05 -2.47
CA CYS A 157 8.10 -1.85 -1.39
C CYS A 157 7.90 -0.51 -0.65
N ILE A 158 7.66 0.59 -1.37
CA ILE A 158 7.39 1.91 -0.79
C ILE A 158 6.09 1.89 0.01
N VAL A 159 5.03 1.26 -0.52
CA VAL A 159 3.74 1.10 0.17
C VAL A 159 3.92 0.26 1.43
N LEU A 160 4.60 -0.89 1.35
CA LEU A 160 4.91 -1.74 2.50
C LEU A 160 5.61 -0.94 3.60
N LYS A 161 6.72 -0.26 3.26
CA LYS A 161 7.48 0.57 4.19
C LYS A 161 6.60 1.59 4.89
N THR A 162 5.83 2.34 4.11
CA THR A 162 4.99 3.42 4.65
C THR A 162 3.86 2.88 5.54
N VAL A 163 3.22 1.78 5.13
CA VAL A 163 2.15 1.13 5.89
C VAL A 163 2.67 0.54 7.19
N ILE A 164 3.77 -0.23 7.16
CA ILE A 164 4.34 -0.82 8.39
C ILE A 164 4.78 0.26 9.38
N GLN A 165 5.48 1.30 8.91
CA GLN A 165 5.86 2.42 9.79
C GLN A 165 4.63 3.09 10.42
N SER A 166 3.56 3.23 9.66
CA SER A 166 2.31 3.82 10.14
C SER A 166 1.63 2.92 11.18
N LEU A 167 1.56 1.62 10.92
CA LEU A 167 1.00 0.62 11.83
C LEU A 167 1.78 0.53 13.14
N LEU A 168 3.12 0.51 13.10
CA LEU A 168 3.97 0.49 14.30
C LEU A 168 3.78 1.75 15.15
N PHE A 169 3.69 2.93 14.51
CA PHE A 169 3.37 4.17 15.23
C PHE A 169 1.99 4.09 15.92
N LEU A 170 0.97 3.58 15.22
CA LEU A 170 -0.37 3.47 15.78
C LEU A 170 -0.47 2.42 16.89
N GLU A 171 0.24 1.30 16.75
CA GLU A 171 0.40 0.27 17.78
C GLU A 171 0.97 0.89 19.07
N GLU A 172 2.07 1.64 18.96
CA GLU A 172 2.71 2.34 20.09
C GLU A 172 1.71 3.31 20.75
N LYS A 173 1.03 4.16 19.96
CA LYS A 173 0.08 5.14 20.50
C LYS A 173 -1.19 4.54 21.08
N SER A 174 -1.63 3.39 20.57
CA SER A 174 -2.75 2.63 21.15
C SER A 174 -2.37 1.89 22.44
N LYS A 175 -1.10 1.96 22.87
CA LYS A 175 -0.52 1.17 23.97
C LYS A 175 -0.77 -0.32 23.77
N ARG A 176 -0.75 -0.75 22.50
CA ARG A 176 -1.01 -2.11 22.06
C ARG A 176 -2.37 -2.69 22.49
N LYS A 177 -3.36 -1.89 22.88
CA LYS A 177 -4.63 -2.42 23.44
C LYS A 177 -5.54 -3.17 22.47
N LEU A 178 -5.23 -3.15 21.16
CA LEU A 178 -6.16 -3.60 20.12
C LEU A 178 -5.51 -4.56 19.14
N VAL A 179 -4.33 -4.22 18.63
CA VAL A 179 -3.59 -5.03 17.66
C VAL A 179 -2.11 -4.93 18.02
N TYR A 180 -1.44 -6.09 18.02
CA TYR A 180 0.00 -6.24 18.25
C TYR A 180 0.62 -6.74 16.95
N ILE A 181 1.59 -6.01 16.40
CA ILE A 181 2.21 -6.31 15.11
C ILE A 181 3.73 -6.46 15.27
N SER A 182 4.33 -5.60 16.09
CA SER A 182 5.78 -5.56 16.31
C SER A 182 6.39 -6.89 16.78
N ASP A 183 5.72 -7.61 17.67
CA ASP A 183 6.22 -8.84 18.29
C ASP A 183 5.73 -10.13 17.59
N GLN A 184 4.92 -9.99 16.53
CA GLN A 184 4.38 -11.13 15.79
C GLN A 184 5.44 -11.72 14.85
N HIS A 185 5.40 -13.04 14.72
CA HIS A 185 6.28 -13.78 13.82
C HIS A 185 5.51 -14.24 12.59
N TYR A 186 6.11 -14.04 11.43
CA TYR A 186 5.54 -14.44 10.14
C TYR A 186 6.53 -15.33 9.41
N CYS A 187 6.03 -16.30 8.66
CA CYS A 187 6.87 -17.11 7.79
C CYS A 187 7.30 -16.26 6.59
N PHE A 188 8.60 -16.12 6.37
CA PHE A 188 9.20 -15.46 5.23
C PHE A 188 10.52 -16.16 4.85
N ARG A 189 10.59 -16.62 3.61
CA ARG A 189 11.63 -17.48 3.03
C ARG A 189 11.87 -18.74 3.86
N GLY A 190 10.77 -19.39 4.24
CA GLY A 190 10.77 -20.62 5.04
C GLY A 190 11.19 -20.45 6.52
N LYS A 191 11.34 -19.21 7.01
CA LYS A 191 11.77 -18.92 8.39
C LYS A 191 10.74 -18.05 9.11
N LEU A 192 10.52 -18.31 10.40
CA LEU A 192 9.73 -17.42 11.27
C LEU A 192 10.56 -16.19 11.63
N LYS A 193 10.06 -15.00 11.29
CA LYS A 193 10.75 -13.73 11.46
C LYS A 193 9.80 -12.65 11.96
N THR A 194 10.32 -11.70 12.72
CA THR A 194 9.57 -10.49 13.11
C THR A 194 9.35 -9.59 11.90
N ILE A 195 8.37 -8.70 11.99
CA ILE A 195 8.11 -7.73 10.91
C ILE A 195 9.35 -6.88 10.62
N ASN A 196 10.10 -6.44 11.63
CA ASN A 196 11.30 -5.62 11.45
C ASN A 196 12.38 -6.37 10.67
N THR A 197 12.58 -7.66 10.97
CA THR A 197 13.54 -8.50 10.24
C THR A 197 13.13 -8.69 8.78
N ILE A 198 11.84 -8.94 8.52
CA ILE A 198 11.33 -9.08 7.14
C ILE A 198 11.53 -7.77 6.36
N MET A 199 11.23 -6.63 6.97
CA MET A 199 11.39 -5.30 6.35
C MET A 199 12.83 -5.02 5.92
N GLN A 200 13.81 -5.45 6.72
CA GLN A 200 15.24 -5.32 6.38
C GLN A 200 15.64 -6.17 5.18
N GLU A 201 14.97 -7.30 4.93
CA GLU A 201 15.25 -8.18 3.78
C GLU A 201 14.55 -7.75 2.49
N ILE A 202 13.44 -7.02 2.59
CA ILE A 202 12.66 -6.53 1.44
C ILE A 202 13.18 -5.19 0.93
N ILE A 203 13.59 -4.28 1.84
CA ILE A 203 13.99 -2.90 1.50
C ILE A 203 15.51 -2.78 1.37
N VAL A 204 16.15 -3.74 0.70
CA VAL A 204 17.58 -3.70 0.35
C VAL A 204 17.75 -2.91 -0.94
#